data_AF-A0A7S3CL83-F1
#
_entry.id   AF-A0A7S3CL83-F1
#
_cell.length_a   1.000
_cell.length_b   1.000
_cell.length_c   1.000
_cell.angle_alpha   90.00
_cell.angle_beta   90.00
_cell.angle_gamma   90.00
#
_symmetry.space_group_name_H-M   'P 1'
#
loop_
_entity.id
_entity.type
_entity.pdbx_description
1 polymer ?
#
loop_
_entity_poly.entity_id
_entity_poly.type
_entity_poly.pdbx_seq_one_letter_code
_entity_poly.pdbx_strand_id
1 'polypeptide(L)'
;SEFFKEPLFNESATDRELNAVDNEYKRNISNESRAVTQIEKSHIRIPGSKIDRFSTGNLETLKIPGILDELKKFYLSNYSSNLMNLVLVSSLSLNEMQNLVENHFSQIENRGLPQKDFRGEQIFDQEHSFGKIFKIIPSKDIKTLQLNWVLPRQAYFCRAKSNKLLSHIIGHEGPNSLLSQLKKEKLVHGLSS
;
A
#
# COMPACT_ATOMS: atom_id res chain seq x y z
N SER A 1 6.04 -18.64 14.79
CA SER A 1 4.63 -18.66 14.35
C SER A 1 3.65 -18.17 15.42
N GLU A 2 4.03 -18.13 16.70
CA GLU A 2 3.14 -17.74 17.83
C GLU A 2 2.33 -16.46 17.61
N PHE A 3 2.88 -15.45 16.94
CA PHE A 3 2.18 -14.21 16.62
C PHE A 3 0.85 -14.43 15.87
N PHE A 4 0.75 -15.52 15.10
CA PHE A 4 -0.43 -15.88 14.32
C PHE A 4 -1.30 -16.93 14.99
N LYS A 5 -0.84 -17.56 16.08
CA LYS A 5 -1.57 -18.61 16.81
C LYS A 5 -2.25 -18.06 18.06
N GLU A 6 -1.47 -17.42 18.92
CA GLU A 6 -1.92 -16.99 20.25
C GLU A 6 -1.24 -15.66 20.65
N PRO A 7 -1.55 -14.55 19.96
CA PRO A 7 -1.08 -13.23 20.39
C PRO A 7 -1.63 -12.88 21.79
N LEU A 8 -0.75 -12.44 22.69
CA LEU A 8 -1.09 -12.20 24.10
C LEU A 8 -2.00 -10.99 24.34
N PHE A 9 -2.00 -9.99 23.44
CA PHE A 9 -2.77 -8.75 23.59
C PHE A 9 -2.61 -8.11 24.98
N ASN A 10 -1.38 -7.79 25.36
CA ASN A 10 -1.06 -7.16 26.65
C ASN A 10 -1.35 -5.65 26.61
N GLU A 11 -2.16 -5.16 27.55
CA GLU A 11 -2.52 -3.74 27.71
C GLU A 11 -1.29 -2.84 27.88
N SER A 12 -0.35 -3.21 28.76
CA SER A 12 0.90 -2.46 28.98
C SER A 12 1.82 -2.39 27.74
N ALA A 13 1.73 -3.39 26.85
CA ALA A 13 2.45 -3.36 25.58
C ALA A 13 1.71 -2.49 24.56
N THR A 14 0.38 -2.49 24.59
CA THR A 14 -0.47 -1.72 23.69
C THR A 14 -0.16 -0.23 23.77
N ASP A 15 -0.09 0.35 24.97
CA ASP A 15 0.24 1.78 25.13
C ASP A 15 1.63 2.13 24.56
N ARG A 16 2.62 1.26 24.74
CA ARG A 16 3.97 1.49 24.17
C ARG A 16 3.93 1.41 22.65
N GLU A 17 3.22 0.44 22.09
CA GLU A 17 3.06 0.30 20.63
C GLU A 17 2.28 1.47 20.02
N LEU A 18 1.24 1.98 20.69
CA LEU A 18 0.51 3.18 20.24
C LEU A 18 1.44 4.40 20.10
N ASN A 19 2.33 4.61 21.08
CA ASN A 19 3.33 5.67 21.00
C ASN A 19 4.36 5.41 19.88
N ALA A 20 4.73 4.15 19.62
CA ALA A 20 5.62 3.80 18.53
C ALA A 20 4.99 4.11 17.16
N VAL A 21 3.71 3.79 16.95
CA VAL A 21 2.97 4.14 15.72
C VAL A 21 2.89 5.66 15.54
N ASP A 22 2.62 6.40 16.60
CA ASP A 22 2.56 7.87 16.54
C ASP A 22 3.92 8.50 16.22
N ASN A 23 5.01 7.94 16.75
CA ASN A 23 6.36 8.35 16.39
C ASN A 23 6.69 8.02 14.93
N GLU A 24 6.22 6.88 14.39
CA GLU A 24 6.33 6.60 12.96
C GLU A 24 5.55 7.62 12.12
N TYR A 25 4.31 7.94 12.52
CA TYR A 25 3.52 8.97 11.86
C TYR A 25 4.28 10.31 11.83
N LYS A 26 4.72 10.80 13.00
CA LYS A 26 5.46 12.06 13.13
C LYS A 26 6.74 12.09 12.29
N ARG A 27 7.51 11.00 12.28
CA ARG A 27 8.70 10.86 11.43
C ARG A 27 8.34 10.97 9.94
N ASN A 28 7.19 10.44 9.55
CA ASN A 28 6.75 10.38 8.16
C ASN A 28 6.02 11.65 7.69
N ILE A 29 5.65 12.60 8.57
CA ILE A 29 4.99 13.86 8.18
C ILE A 29 5.82 14.65 7.18
N SER A 30 7.15 14.66 7.34
CA SER A 30 8.06 15.36 6.43
C SER A 30 8.35 14.58 5.14
N ASN A 31 7.82 13.36 5.00
CA ASN A 31 7.97 12.57 3.78
C ASN A 31 7.02 13.09 2.70
N GLU A 32 7.58 13.89 1.81
CA GLU A 32 6.88 14.54 0.70
C GLU A 32 6.11 13.56 -0.20
N SER A 33 6.68 12.39 -0.51
CA SER A 33 5.99 11.38 -1.33
C SER A 33 4.71 10.89 -0.66
N ARG A 34 4.72 10.73 0.67
CA ARG A 34 3.52 10.36 1.43
C ARG A 34 2.51 11.50 1.49
N ALA A 35 2.97 12.74 1.65
CA ALA A 35 2.10 13.92 1.66
C ALA A 35 1.37 14.08 0.31
N VAL A 36 2.09 14.01 -0.81
CA VAL A 36 1.51 14.05 -2.16
C VAL A 36 0.51 12.92 -2.35
N THR A 37 0.87 11.69 -1.99
CA THR A 37 -0.03 10.53 -2.09
C THR A 37 -1.32 10.73 -1.29
N GLN A 38 -1.25 11.31 -0.09
CA GLN A 38 -2.43 11.55 0.74
C GLN A 38 -3.31 12.67 0.16
N ILE A 39 -2.70 13.75 -0.35
CA ILE A 39 -3.41 14.83 -1.06
C ILE A 39 -4.15 14.27 -2.28
N GLU A 40 -3.48 13.48 -3.11
CA GLU A 40 -4.10 12.88 -4.29
C GLU A 40 -5.27 12.00 -3.87
N LYS A 41 -5.05 11.04 -2.96
CA LYS A 41 -6.09 10.11 -2.49
C LYS A 41 -7.30 10.81 -1.88
N SER A 42 -7.11 11.91 -1.16
CA SER A 42 -8.21 12.63 -0.48
C SER A 42 -9.02 13.54 -1.42
N HIS A 43 -8.48 13.83 -2.60
CA HIS A 43 -9.17 14.71 -3.56
C HIS A 43 -9.68 14.01 -4.81
N ILE A 44 -9.12 12.88 -5.23
CA ILE A 44 -9.54 12.21 -6.47
C ILE A 44 -10.52 11.06 -6.25
N ARG A 45 -10.74 10.59 -5.03
CA ARG A 45 -11.64 9.48 -4.73
C ARG A 45 -13.14 9.87 -4.73
N ILE A 46 -14.01 8.91 -4.95
CA ILE A 46 -15.43 9.08 -4.64
C ILE A 46 -15.63 9.28 -3.12
N PRO A 47 -16.55 10.15 -2.68
CA PRO A 47 -16.85 10.32 -1.26
C PRO A 47 -17.19 8.98 -0.57
N GLY A 48 -16.64 8.75 0.62
CA GLY A 48 -16.83 7.50 1.37
C GLY A 48 -15.96 6.32 0.90
N SER A 49 -15.12 6.49 -0.12
CA SER A 49 -14.17 5.46 -0.54
C SER A 49 -13.19 5.08 0.57
N LYS A 50 -12.91 3.78 0.69
CA LYS A 50 -11.96 3.25 1.68
C LYS A 50 -10.51 3.66 1.40
N ILE A 51 -10.19 4.10 0.18
CA ILE A 51 -8.83 4.50 -0.19
C ILE A 51 -8.37 5.80 0.49
N ASP A 52 -9.32 6.62 0.98
CA ASP A 52 -9.05 7.88 1.69
C ASP A 52 -8.67 7.66 3.17
N ARG A 53 -8.75 6.42 3.66
CA ARG A 53 -8.46 6.14 5.07
C ARG A 53 -7.01 6.43 5.38
N PHE A 54 -6.78 7.09 6.51
CA PHE A 54 -5.44 7.29 7.06
C PHE A 54 -4.89 5.95 7.57
N SER A 55 -4.07 5.29 6.74
CA SER A 55 -3.64 3.90 6.97
C SER A 55 -2.56 3.73 8.03
N THR A 56 -1.81 4.78 8.36
CA THR A 56 -0.73 4.69 9.36
C THR A 56 -1.31 4.69 10.77
N GLY A 57 -2.33 5.53 11.03
CA GLY A 57 -2.81 5.78 12.38
C GLY A 57 -1.85 6.67 13.19
N ASN A 58 -2.34 7.17 14.32
CA ASN A 58 -1.61 7.98 15.28
C ASN A 58 -2.32 7.89 16.64
N LEU A 59 -1.86 8.64 17.66
CA LEU A 59 -2.54 8.63 18.95
C LEU A 59 -3.99 9.11 18.87
N GLU A 60 -4.33 10.05 17.99
CA GLU A 60 -5.70 10.55 17.85
C GLU A 60 -6.66 9.47 17.31
N THR A 61 -6.20 8.64 16.37
CA THR A 61 -7.05 7.62 15.76
C THR A 61 -7.05 6.28 16.50
N LEU A 62 -6.01 6.00 17.29
CA LEU A 62 -5.83 4.69 17.93
C LEU A 62 -5.96 4.71 19.46
N LYS A 63 -5.75 5.85 20.14
CA LYS A 63 -5.91 5.95 21.60
C LYS A 63 -7.38 6.16 21.96
N ILE A 64 -8.18 5.15 21.68
CA ILE A 64 -9.63 5.12 21.93
C ILE A 64 -9.96 4.11 23.05
N PRO A 65 -11.07 4.30 23.78
CA PRO A 65 -11.58 3.29 24.71
C PRO A 65 -11.83 1.96 23.98
N GLY A 66 -11.40 0.85 24.56
CA GLY A 66 -11.64 -0.50 24.00
C GLY A 66 -10.72 -0.88 22.83
N ILE A 67 -9.62 -0.16 22.59
CA ILE A 67 -8.68 -0.46 21.50
C ILE A 67 -8.18 -1.92 21.51
N LEU A 68 -7.98 -2.50 22.70
CA LEU A 68 -7.54 -3.89 22.85
C LEU A 68 -8.57 -4.90 22.35
N ASP A 69 -9.86 -4.62 22.59
CA ASP A 69 -10.95 -5.48 22.14
C ASP A 69 -11.14 -5.36 20.63
N GLU A 70 -11.00 -4.16 20.07
CA GLU A 70 -10.98 -3.96 18.62
C GLU A 70 -9.79 -4.66 17.96
N LEU A 71 -8.62 -4.69 18.59
CA LEU A 71 -7.47 -5.43 18.10
C LEU A 71 -7.72 -6.95 18.09
N LYS A 72 -8.29 -7.50 19.17
CA LYS A 72 -8.70 -8.92 19.26
C LYS A 72 -9.73 -9.26 18.19
N LYS A 73 -10.75 -8.42 18.04
CA LYS A 73 -11.79 -8.56 17.01
C LYS A 73 -11.20 -8.53 15.61
N PHE A 74 -10.25 -7.61 15.36
CA PHE A 74 -9.54 -7.54 14.08
C PHE A 74 -8.75 -8.82 13.81
N TYR A 75 -8.02 -9.32 14.80
CA TYR A 75 -7.30 -10.59 14.68
C TYR A 75 -8.25 -11.73 14.32
N LEU A 76 -9.31 -11.95 15.10
CA LEU A 76 -10.27 -13.04 14.87
C LEU A 76 -10.99 -12.93 13.52
N SER A 77 -11.22 -11.72 13.02
CA SER A 77 -11.96 -11.47 11.77
C SER A 77 -11.08 -11.45 10.51
N ASN A 78 -9.74 -11.50 10.65
CA ASN A 78 -8.84 -11.33 9.51
C ASN A 78 -7.67 -12.34 9.49
N TYR A 79 -7.27 -12.91 10.63
CA TYR A 79 -6.16 -13.85 10.72
C TYR A 79 -6.70 -15.28 10.69
N SER A 80 -6.61 -15.90 9.52
CA SER A 80 -6.98 -17.29 9.29
C SER A 80 -5.99 -17.92 8.31
N SER A 81 -5.56 -19.15 8.55
CA SER A 81 -4.52 -19.78 7.72
C SER A 81 -4.89 -19.91 6.25
N ASN A 82 -6.19 -20.04 5.90
CA ASN A 82 -6.65 -20.04 4.50
C ASN A 82 -6.43 -18.71 3.75
N LEU A 83 -6.06 -17.63 4.46
CA LEU A 83 -5.76 -16.32 3.90
C LEU A 83 -4.25 -15.97 3.99
N MET A 84 -3.42 -16.87 4.49
CA MET A 84 -1.99 -16.64 4.72
C MET A 84 -1.13 -17.28 3.64
N ASN A 85 0.01 -16.64 3.34
CA ASN A 85 1.08 -17.22 2.54
C ASN A 85 2.38 -17.16 3.35
N LEU A 86 3.18 -18.22 3.31
CA LEU A 86 4.48 -18.30 3.97
C LEU A 86 5.57 -18.51 2.92
N VAL A 87 6.67 -17.80 3.06
CA VAL A 87 7.90 -18.03 2.28
C VAL A 87 9.04 -18.26 3.27
N LEU A 88 9.75 -19.37 3.09
CA LEU A 88 10.95 -19.71 3.87
C LEU A 88 12.14 -19.77 2.91
N VAL A 89 13.22 -19.09 3.27
CA VAL A 89 14.50 -19.14 2.54
C VAL A 89 15.56 -19.63 3.51
N SER A 90 16.22 -20.73 3.18
CA SER A 90 17.23 -21.37 4.01
C SER A 90 18.20 -22.18 3.15
N SER A 91 19.37 -22.51 3.70
CA SER A 91 20.32 -23.45 3.11
C SER A 91 19.94 -24.92 3.35
N LEU A 92 18.90 -25.16 4.15
CA LEU A 92 18.38 -26.50 4.43
C LEU A 92 17.76 -27.15 3.17
N SER A 93 17.67 -28.47 3.18
CA SER A 93 16.95 -29.21 2.15
C SER A 93 15.44 -28.91 2.17
N LEU A 94 14.75 -29.23 1.06
CA LEU A 94 13.29 -29.06 0.97
C LEU A 94 12.55 -29.85 2.06
N ASN A 95 13.00 -31.07 2.38
CA ASN A 95 12.37 -31.90 3.41
C ASN A 95 12.53 -31.28 4.81
N GLU A 96 13.71 -30.76 5.14
CA GLU A 96 13.94 -30.08 6.41
C GLU A 96 13.11 -28.80 6.52
N MET A 97 13.04 -28.01 5.43
CA MET A 97 12.20 -26.81 5.38
C MET A 97 10.72 -27.14 5.55
N GLN A 98 10.23 -28.19 4.88
CA GLN A 98 8.85 -28.66 5.03
C GLN A 98 8.57 -29.04 6.49
N ASN A 99 9.44 -29.86 7.11
CA ASN A 99 9.29 -30.26 8.51
C ASN A 99 9.24 -29.05 9.44
N LEU A 100 10.10 -28.04 9.23
CA LEU A 100 10.07 -26.80 10.02
C LEU A 100 8.75 -26.05 9.85
N VAL A 101 8.26 -25.92 8.62
CA VAL A 101 6.99 -25.25 8.33
C VAL A 101 5.83 -25.98 8.99
N GLU A 102 5.75 -27.29 8.84
CA GLU A 102 4.70 -28.11 9.46
C GLU A 102 4.75 -28.02 10.98
N ASN A 103 5.92 -28.15 11.60
CA ASN A 103 6.07 -28.08 13.05
C ASN A 103 5.67 -26.72 13.64
N HIS A 104 5.96 -25.62 12.94
CA HIS A 104 5.70 -24.29 13.48
C HIS A 104 4.37 -23.69 13.05
N PHE A 105 3.89 -23.94 11.83
CA PHE A 105 2.77 -23.19 11.23
C PHE A 105 1.49 -24.02 11.07
N SER A 106 1.52 -25.35 11.20
CA SER A 106 0.33 -26.20 11.05
C SER A 106 -0.80 -25.89 12.05
N GLN A 107 -0.43 -25.42 13.24
CA GLN A 107 -1.37 -25.06 14.30
C GLN A 107 -2.06 -23.71 14.09
N ILE A 108 -1.74 -22.96 13.03
CA ILE A 108 -2.47 -21.72 12.73
C ILE A 108 -3.87 -22.09 12.24
N GLU A 109 -4.85 -21.73 13.05
CA GLU A 109 -6.24 -22.13 12.83
C GLU A 109 -6.80 -21.59 11.52
N ASN A 110 -7.50 -22.47 10.82
CA ASN A 110 -8.29 -22.15 9.63
C ASN A 110 -9.74 -21.87 10.05
N ARG A 111 -10.12 -20.60 10.02
CA ARG A 111 -11.48 -20.10 10.32
C ARG A 111 -12.40 -20.09 9.10
N GLY A 112 -11.92 -20.52 7.92
CA GLY A 112 -12.71 -20.50 6.69
C GLY A 112 -13.15 -19.10 6.26
N LEU A 113 -12.37 -18.06 6.59
CA LEU A 113 -12.74 -16.68 6.30
C LEU A 113 -12.79 -16.43 4.77
N PRO A 114 -13.78 -15.68 4.28
CA PRO A 114 -13.87 -15.37 2.86
C PRO A 114 -12.71 -14.46 2.43
N GLN A 115 -12.18 -14.69 1.24
CA GLN A 115 -11.24 -13.76 0.63
C GLN A 115 -11.96 -12.44 0.37
N LYS A 116 -11.38 -11.33 0.82
CA LYS A 116 -11.93 -10.00 0.55
C LYS A 116 -11.89 -9.73 -0.95
N ASP A 117 -13.05 -9.43 -1.52
CA ASP A 117 -13.18 -9.08 -2.92
C ASP A 117 -13.57 -7.61 -3.08
N PHE A 118 -12.65 -6.84 -3.63
CA PHE A 118 -12.83 -5.42 -3.91
C PHE A 118 -13.07 -5.15 -5.41
N ARG A 119 -13.27 -6.18 -6.24
CA ARG A 119 -13.44 -6.02 -7.70
C ARG A 119 -14.63 -5.15 -8.10
N GLY A 120 -15.68 -5.13 -7.29
CA GLY A 120 -16.87 -4.31 -7.51
C GLY A 120 -16.82 -2.92 -6.91
N GLU A 121 -15.76 -2.57 -6.16
CA GLU A 121 -15.67 -1.23 -5.55
C GLU A 121 -15.25 -0.21 -6.61
N GLN A 122 -16.15 0.73 -6.88
CA GLN A 122 -15.82 1.92 -7.65
C GLN A 122 -15.03 2.88 -6.76
N ILE A 123 -13.85 3.30 -7.20
CA ILE A 123 -12.97 4.21 -6.45
C ILE A 123 -12.99 5.61 -7.05
N PHE A 124 -13.22 5.68 -8.36
CA PHE A 124 -13.11 6.89 -9.17
C PHE A 124 -14.34 7.07 -10.05
N ASP A 125 -14.73 8.31 -10.31
CA ASP A 125 -15.79 8.69 -11.23
C ASP A 125 -15.48 10.00 -11.97
N GLN A 126 -16.32 10.35 -12.95
CA GLN A 126 -16.10 11.54 -13.77
C GLN A 126 -16.26 12.86 -12.99
N GLU A 127 -17.15 12.88 -12.00
CA GLU A 127 -17.50 14.08 -11.24
C GLU A 127 -16.41 14.45 -10.23
N HIS A 128 -15.83 13.47 -9.56
CA HIS A 128 -14.94 13.65 -8.42
C HIS A 128 -13.47 13.38 -8.75
N SER A 129 -13.14 12.60 -9.78
CA SER A 129 -11.77 12.07 -9.91
C SER A 129 -10.92 12.73 -10.98
N PHE A 130 -11.49 13.09 -12.12
CA PHE A 130 -10.72 13.44 -13.31
C PHE A 130 -10.66 14.95 -13.58
N GLY A 131 -9.69 15.36 -14.42
CA GLY A 131 -9.53 16.77 -14.82
C GLY A 131 -9.01 17.69 -13.71
N LYS A 132 -8.43 17.14 -12.64
CA LYS A 132 -7.90 17.90 -11.51
C LYS A 132 -6.44 18.31 -11.74
N ILE A 133 -6.11 19.53 -11.31
CA ILE A 133 -4.74 20.05 -11.29
C ILE A 133 -4.39 20.38 -9.84
N PHE A 134 -3.35 19.74 -9.33
CA PHE A 134 -2.81 20.01 -8.00
C PHE A 134 -1.56 20.88 -8.12
N LYS A 135 -1.56 22.02 -7.45
CA LYS A 135 -0.37 22.87 -7.28
C LYS A 135 0.13 22.68 -5.86
N ILE A 136 1.17 21.88 -5.71
CA ILE A 136 1.73 21.49 -4.40
C ILE A 136 3.01 22.29 -4.16
N ILE A 137 3.13 22.86 -2.96
CA ILE A 137 4.35 23.55 -2.52
C ILE A 137 5.27 22.48 -1.91
N PRO A 138 6.40 22.16 -2.55
CA PRO A 138 7.31 21.14 -2.04
C PRO A 138 8.05 21.64 -0.80
N SER A 139 8.47 20.72 0.08
CA SER A 139 9.31 21.06 1.23
C SER A 139 10.80 21.21 0.85
N LYS A 140 11.16 20.72 -0.33
CA LYS A 140 12.50 20.80 -0.93
C LYS A 140 12.45 21.65 -2.19
N ASP A 141 13.61 22.15 -2.63
CA ASP A 141 13.72 22.83 -3.93
C ASP A 141 13.71 21.79 -5.07
N ILE A 142 12.51 21.26 -5.35
CA ILE A 142 12.25 20.34 -6.44
C ILE A 142 11.15 20.88 -7.35
N LYS A 143 11.27 20.60 -8.65
CA LYS A 143 10.27 20.97 -9.66
C LYS A 143 9.89 19.72 -10.43
N THR A 144 8.69 19.22 -10.19
CA THR A 144 8.20 17.98 -10.79
C THR A 144 6.79 18.18 -11.34
N LEU A 145 6.55 17.63 -12.52
CA LEU A 145 5.22 17.48 -13.10
C LEU A 145 4.84 16.00 -13.05
N GLN A 146 3.72 15.68 -12.43
CA GLN A 146 3.15 14.33 -12.41
C GLN A 146 1.87 14.30 -13.22
N LEU A 147 1.76 13.34 -14.13
CA LEU A 147 0.57 13.08 -14.92
C LEU A 147 0.05 11.70 -14.54
N ASN A 148 -1.20 11.65 -14.05
CA ASN A 148 -1.80 10.43 -13.51
C ASN A 148 -3.01 10.03 -14.34
N TRP A 149 -3.07 8.75 -14.71
CA TRP A 149 -4.22 8.14 -15.39
C TRP A 149 -4.72 6.95 -14.59
N VAL A 150 -6.05 6.87 -14.41
CA VAL A 150 -6.68 5.68 -13.85
C VAL A 150 -6.85 4.65 -14.96
N LEU A 151 -6.26 3.48 -14.78
CA LEU A 151 -6.38 2.36 -15.71
C LEU A 151 -7.34 1.30 -15.15
N PRO A 152 -8.06 0.57 -16.02
CA PRO A 152 -8.86 -0.57 -15.58
C PRO A 152 -7.98 -1.64 -14.94
N ARG A 153 -8.56 -2.47 -14.07
CA ARG A 153 -7.85 -3.55 -13.38
C ARG A 153 -7.18 -4.49 -14.38
N GLN A 154 -5.87 -4.69 -14.22
CA GLN A 154 -5.04 -5.44 -15.18
C GLN A 154 -4.83 -6.91 -14.83
N ALA A 155 -5.50 -7.45 -13.81
CA ALA A 155 -5.26 -8.82 -13.32
C ALA A 155 -5.40 -9.90 -14.41
N TYR A 156 -6.21 -9.65 -15.45
CA TYR A 156 -6.39 -10.55 -16.60
C TYR A 156 -5.30 -10.41 -17.68
N PHE A 157 -4.53 -9.31 -17.66
CA PHE A 157 -3.51 -8.97 -18.67
C PHE A 157 -2.07 -9.14 -18.16
N CYS A 158 -1.86 -9.76 -17.00
CA CYS A 158 -0.52 -9.95 -16.41
C CYS A 158 0.51 -10.56 -17.37
N ARG A 159 0.07 -11.44 -18.28
CA ARG A 159 0.95 -12.05 -19.31
C ARG A 159 1.22 -11.10 -20.49
N ALA A 160 0.23 -10.31 -20.90
CA ALA A 160 0.36 -9.35 -22.00
C ALA A 160 1.27 -8.16 -21.64
N LYS A 161 1.41 -7.85 -20.35
CA LYS A 161 2.29 -6.78 -19.84
C LYS A 161 2.02 -5.40 -20.48
N SER A 162 0.78 -5.11 -20.87
CA SER A 162 0.42 -3.90 -21.63
C SER A 162 0.88 -2.60 -20.96
N ASN A 163 0.71 -2.47 -19.65
CA ASN A 163 1.19 -1.29 -18.91
C ASN A 163 2.73 -1.17 -18.92
N LYS A 164 3.46 -2.29 -18.89
CA LYS A 164 4.92 -2.27 -19.00
C LYS A 164 5.37 -1.83 -20.39
N LEU A 165 4.66 -2.24 -21.43
CA LEU A 165 4.93 -1.77 -22.79
C LEU A 165 4.67 -0.26 -22.91
N LEU A 166 3.55 0.24 -22.39
CA LEU A 166 3.26 1.67 -22.37
C LEU A 166 4.31 2.48 -21.58
N SER A 167 4.66 2.03 -20.38
CA SER A 167 5.73 2.63 -19.57
C SER A 167 7.07 2.59 -20.32
N HIS A 168 7.40 1.48 -20.98
CA HIS A 168 8.62 1.38 -21.78
C HIS A 168 8.65 2.40 -22.94
N ILE A 169 7.53 2.59 -23.65
CA ILE A 169 7.44 3.54 -24.76
C ILE A 169 7.51 4.99 -24.26
N ILE A 170 6.74 5.33 -23.21
CA ILE A 170 6.67 6.69 -22.66
C ILE A 170 8.00 7.08 -22.00
N GLY A 171 8.58 6.15 -21.23
CA GLY A 171 9.87 6.32 -20.56
C GLY A 171 11.10 6.05 -21.43
N HIS A 172 10.93 5.82 -22.75
CA HIS A 172 12.07 5.60 -23.64
C HIS A 172 12.97 6.84 -23.69
N GLU A 173 14.28 6.65 -23.56
CA GLU A 173 15.25 7.76 -23.52
C GLU A 173 16.09 7.91 -24.79
N GLY A 174 15.91 7.02 -25.78
CA GLY A 174 16.67 7.04 -27.02
C GLY A 174 16.28 8.20 -27.97
N PRO A 175 16.95 8.28 -29.14
CA PRO A 175 16.66 9.31 -30.14
C PRO A 175 15.18 9.34 -30.54
N ASN A 176 14.65 10.54 -30.81
CA ASN A 176 13.25 10.78 -31.20
C ASN A 176 12.19 10.36 -30.15
N SER A 177 12.60 10.08 -28.92
CA SER A 177 11.67 9.86 -27.81
C SER A 177 11.01 11.14 -27.32
N LEU A 178 9.94 10.99 -26.52
CA LEU A 178 9.32 12.09 -25.78
C LEU A 178 10.35 12.84 -24.93
N LEU A 179 11.18 12.11 -24.17
CA LEU A 179 12.23 12.73 -23.34
C LEU A 179 13.26 13.47 -24.19
N SER A 180 13.69 12.88 -25.32
CA SER A 180 14.64 13.52 -26.24
C SER A 180 14.13 14.86 -26.75
N GLN A 181 12.86 14.94 -27.14
CA GLN A 181 12.24 16.18 -27.60
C GLN A 181 12.10 17.21 -26.47
N LEU A 182 11.61 16.82 -25.29
CA LEU A 182 11.45 17.73 -24.15
C LEU A 182 12.81 18.27 -23.63
N LYS A 183 13.87 17.45 -23.67
CA LYS A 183 15.24 17.91 -23.36
C LYS A 183 15.76 18.90 -24.39
N LYS A 184 15.49 18.67 -25.69
CA LYS A 184 15.88 19.60 -26.78
C LYS A 184 15.25 20.97 -26.59
N GLU A 185 13.99 21.01 -26.13
CA GLU A 185 13.27 22.24 -25.80
C GLU A 185 13.63 22.83 -24.43
N LYS A 186 14.53 22.17 -23.67
CA LYS A 186 14.97 22.58 -22.32
C LYS A 186 13.83 22.66 -21.29
N LEU A 187 12.79 21.84 -21.45
CA LEU A 187 11.63 21.82 -20.55
C LEU A 187 11.82 20.89 -19.36
N VAL A 188 12.59 19.80 -19.53
CA VAL A 188 12.79 18.77 -18.48
C VAL A 188 14.23 18.25 -18.45
N HIS A 189 14.65 17.74 -17.30
CA HIS A 189 15.92 17.02 -17.14
C HIS A 189 15.78 15.50 -17.22
N GLY A 190 14.60 14.96 -16.90
CA GLY A 190 14.32 13.53 -16.88
C GLY A 190 12.81 13.26 -16.98
N LEU A 191 12.45 12.02 -17.31
CA LEU A 191 11.09 11.53 -17.39
C LEU A 191 11.07 10.08 -16.93
N SER A 192 10.07 9.70 -16.14
CA SER A 192 9.81 8.33 -15.73
C SER A 192 8.30 8.05 -15.78
N SER A 193 7.94 6.77 -15.94
CA SER A 193 6.55 6.29 -16.07
C SER A 193 6.32 4.97 -15.36
#